data_AF-A0A0K8QSH1-F1
#
_entry.id   AF-A0A0K8QSH1-F1
#
_cell.length_a   1.000
_cell.length_b   1.000
_cell.length_c   1.000
_cell.angle_alpha   90.00
_cell.angle_beta   90.00
_cell.angle_gamma   90.00
#
_symmetry.space_group_name_H-M   'P 1'
#
loop_
_entity.id
_entity.type
_entity.pdbx_description
1 polymer ?
#
loop_
_entity_poly.entity_id
_entity_poly.type
_entity_poly.pdbx_seq_one_letter_code
_entity_poly.pdbx_strand_id
1 'polypeptide(L)'
;MWKRDWNVNLLNLSCFKPISVEKIINLTYIEEVAAGDREFIKEMIETFMRQVPEFVTHMQEFYIERDYQNLAKEAHTAKSSVMLFGLDELARRLKAFQLLAEKGEHAETYPAYIREFEQVCLTAISQLEEELDK
;
A
#
# COMPACT_ATOMS: atom_id res chain seq x y z
N MET A 1 -17.09 -16.47 10.04
CA MET A 1 -16.45 -17.47 9.15
C MET A 1 -17.01 -17.27 7.74
N TRP A 2 -16.40 -16.38 6.96
CA TRP A 2 -16.81 -16.10 5.58
C TRP A 2 -15.70 -16.58 4.64
N LYS A 3 -16.04 -17.51 3.74
CA LYS A 3 -15.13 -18.04 2.73
C LYS A 3 -14.95 -16.98 1.64
N ARG A 4 -13.70 -16.56 1.39
CA ARG A 4 -13.29 -15.72 0.26
C ARG A 4 -13.01 -16.64 -0.93
N ASP A 5 -13.95 -16.76 -1.85
CA ASP A 5 -13.71 -17.32 -3.19
C ASP A 5 -13.59 -16.15 -4.18
N TRP A 6 -12.36 -15.77 -4.51
CA TRP A 6 -12.08 -14.79 -5.58
C TRP A 6 -11.46 -15.51 -6.77
N ASN A 7 -12.32 -15.93 -7.70
CA ASN A 7 -11.88 -16.40 -9.01
C ASN A 7 -11.84 -15.19 -9.95
N VAL A 8 -10.67 -14.57 -10.09
CA VAL A 8 -10.45 -13.46 -11.04
C VAL A 8 -9.61 -13.95 -12.23
N ASN A 9 -10.19 -13.83 -13.41
CA ASN A 9 -9.63 -14.23 -14.70
C ASN A 9 -8.26 -13.57 -14.95
N LEU A 10 -7.23 -14.38 -15.18
CA LEU A 10 -5.82 -14.00 -15.38
C LEU A 10 -5.48 -13.58 -16.82
N LEU A 11 -6.31 -12.78 -17.49
CA LEU A 11 -6.07 -12.40 -18.88
C LEU A 11 -6.36 -10.91 -19.14
N ASN A 12 -5.59 -10.00 -18.53
CA ASN A 12 -5.23 -8.69 -19.10
C ASN A 12 -4.36 -7.83 -18.14
N LEU A 13 -3.08 -8.19 -17.94
CA LEU A 13 -2.16 -7.40 -17.11
C LEU A 13 -0.78 -7.24 -17.78
N SER A 14 -0.71 -6.79 -19.04
CA SER A 14 0.58 -6.59 -19.72
C SER A 14 1.24 -5.22 -19.49
N CYS A 15 0.74 -4.36 -18.59
CA CYS A 15 1.26 -2.98 -18.45
C CYS A 15 1.99 -2.66 -17.13
N PHE A 16 2.07 -3.60 -16.17
CA PHE A 16 2.76 -3.35 -14.90
C PHE A 16 4.03 -4.18 -14.81
N LYS A 17 5.20 -3.52 -14.89
CA LYS A 17 6.47 -4.17 -14.54
C LYS A 17 6.46 -4.42 -13.02
N PRO A 18 6.62 -5.66 -12.55
CA PRO A 18 6.60 -5.97 -11.13
C PRO A 18 7.76 -5.29 -10.41
N ILE A 19 7.52 -4.85 -9.18
CA ILE A 19 8.58 -4.35 -8.29
C ILE A 19 9.47 -5.54 -7.89
N SER A 20 10.79 -5.37 -7.96
CA SER A 20 11.78 -6.39 -7.59
C SER A 20 11.71 -6.72 -6.09
N VAL A 21 11.81 -8.01 -5.74
CA VAL A 21 11.43 -8.55 -4.42
C VAL A 21 12.58 -8.69 -3.39
N GLU A 22 13.83 -8.33 -3.72
CA GLU A 22 14.99 -8.62 -2.84
C GLU A 22 15.02 -7.81 -1.53
N LYS A 23 14.89 -6.48 -1.61
CA LYS A 23 14.71 -5.59 -0.45
C LYS A 23 14.02 -4.31 -0.94
N ILE A 24 12.85 -4.01 -0.38
CA ILE A 24 12.05 -2.87 -0.81
C ILE A 24 11.91 -1.80 0.27
N ILE A 25 12.11 -2.16 1.54
CA ILE A 25 12.06 -1.23 2.66
C ILE A 25 13.36 -0.45 2.81
N ASN A 26 13.25 0.80 3.25
CA ASN A 26 14.35 1.63 3.70
C ASN A 26 13.92 2.36 4.99
N LEU A 27 14.62 2.08 6.09
CA LEU A 27 14.31 2.60 7.42
C LEU A 27 15.05 3.90 7.76
N THR A 28 15.93 4.41 6.89
CA THR A 28 16.75 5.59 7.19
C THR A 28 15.90 6.78 7.63
N TYR A 29 14.78 7.06 6.93
CA TYR A 29 13.91 8.17 7.28
C TYR A 29 13.28 7.99 8.67
N ILE A 30 12.73 6.81 8.96
CA ILE A 30 12.07 6.58 10.25
C ILE A 30 13.07 6.51 11.41
N GLU A 31 14.29 6.01 11.17
CA GLU A 31 15.39 6.02 12.14
C GLU A 31 15.86 7.44 12.47
N GLU A 32 15.96 8.32 11.47
CA GLU A 32 16.27 9.74 11.66
C GLU A 32 15.19 10.44 12.49
N VAL A 33 13.91 10.22 12.16
CA VAL A 33 12.78 10.79 12.89
C VAL A 33 12.69 10.25 14.32
N ALA A 34 12.99 8.98 14.51
CA ALA A 34 12.99 8.34 15.82
C ALA A 34 14.13 8.83 16.74
N ALA A 35 15.19 9.43 16.18
CA ALA A 35 16.36 9.89 16.94
C ALA A 35 16.94 8.83 17.90
N GLY A 36 16.91 7.56 17.49
CA GLY A 36 17.37 6.41 18.29
C GLY A 36 16.32 5.76 19.19
N ASP A 37 15.07 6.23 19.21
CA ASP A 37 13.97 5.61 19.93
C ASP A 37 13.45 4.37 19.20
N ARG A 38 13.90 3.18 19.65
CA ARG A 38 13.50 1.90 19.06
C ARG A 38 12.05 1.52 19.37
N GLU A 39 11.50 1.93 20.51
CA GLU A 39 10.09 1.66 20.82
C GLU A 39 9.18 2.46 19.88
N PHE A 40 9.52 3.72 19.60
CA PHE A 40 8.81 4.50 18.59
C PHE A 40 8.82 3.84 17.21
N ILE A 41 9.97 3.34 16.74
CA ILE A 41 10.07 2.64 15.44
C ILE A 41 9.15 1.42 15.42
N LYS A 42 9.16 0.63 16.51
CA LYS A 42 8.30 -0.55 16.66
C LYS A 42 6.82 -0.18 16.63
N GLU A 43 6.40 0.85 17.38
CA GLU A 43 5.02 1.33 17.38
C GLU A 43 4.57 1.78 15.98
N MET A 44 5.45 2.39 15.20
CA MET A 44 5.15 2.80 13.83
C MET A 44 5.00 1.60 12.88
N ILE A 45 5.87 0.59 13.00
CA ILE A 45 5.76 -0.65 12.23
C ILE A 45 4.45 -1.37 12.56
N GLU A 46 4.13 -1.54 13.85
CA GLU A 46 2.88 -2.17 14.27
C GLU A 46 1.65 -1.39 13.80
N THR A 47 1.72 -0.06 13.81
CA THR A 47 0.65 0.80 13.29
C THR A 47 0.47 0.62 11.78
N PHE A 48 1.57 0.59 11.03
CA PHE A 48 1.55 0.32 9.60
C PHE A 48 0.89 -1.03 9.28
N MET A 49 1.29 -2.09 9.99
CA MET A 49 0.72 -3.44 9.84
C MET A 49 -0.80 -3.46 10.08
N ARG A 50 -1.30 -2.72 11.07
CA ARG A 50 -2.75 -2.59 11.33
C ARG A 50 -3.48 -1.80 10.24
N GLN A 51 -2.86 -0.75 9.71
CA GLN A 51 -3.48 0.14 8.74
C GLN A 51 -3.56 -0.46 7.33
N VAL A 52 -2.58 -1.25 6.90
CA VAL A 52 -2.56 -1.85 5.55
C VAL A 52 -3.87 -2.58 5.20
N PRO A 53 -4.42 -3.51 6.01
CA PRO A 53 -5.69 -4.16 5.68
C PRO A 53 -6.87 -3.18 5.66
N GLU A 54 -6.89 -2.16 6.53
CA GLU A 54 -7.93 -1.13 6.53
C GLU A 54 -7.91 -0.33 5.23
N PHE A 55 -6.73 0.12 4.79
CA PHE A 55 -6.55 0.81 3.51
C PHE A 55 -7.05 -0.04 2.34
N VAL A 56 -6.70 -1.33 2.29
CA VAL A 56 -7.17 -2.24 1.22
C VAL A 56 -8.69 -2.36 1.24
N THR A 57 -9.29 -2.57 2.42
CA THR A 57 -10.74 -2.68 2.58
C THR A 57 -11.45 -1.40 2.12
N HIS A 58 -11.05 -0.24 2.63
CA HIS A 58 -11.65 1.04 2.24
C HIS A 58 -11.49 1.32 0.75
N MET A 59 -10.31 1.07 0.17
CA MET A 59 -10.11 1.26 -1.28
C MET A 59 -11.02 0.36 -2.11
N GLN A 60 -11.25 -0.88 -1.68
CA GLN A 60 -12.17 -1.80 -2.35
C GLN A 60 -13.63 -1.34 -2.22
N GLU A 61 -14.05 -0.93 -1.03
CA GLU A 61 -15.40 -0.42 -0.75
C GLU A 61 -15.69 0.84 -1.59
N PHE A 62 -14.83 1.86 -1.52
CA PHE A 62 -14.98 3.08 -2.30
C PHE A 62 -14.96 2.82 -3.81
N TYR A 63 -14.16 1.86 -4.28
CA TYR A 63 -14.19 1.45 -5.68
C TYR A 63 -15.53 0.83 -6.09
N ILE A 64 -16.08 -0.09 -5.28
CA ILE A 64 -17.36 -0.77 -5.54
C ILE A 64 -18.51 0.24 -5.54
N GLU A 65 -18.51 1.18 -4.59
CA GLU A 65 -19.52 2.23 -4.45
C GLU A 65 -19.37 3.36 -5.48
N ARG A 66 -18.29 3.35 -6.26
CA ARG A 66 -17.89 4.43 -7.18
C ARG A 66 -17.66 5.77 -6.48
N ASP A 67 -17.29 5.72 -5.20
CA ASP A 67 -16.89 6.89 -4.43
C ASP A 67 -15.40 7.21 -4.68
N TYR A 68 -15.12 7.71 -5.89
CA TYR A 68 -13.74 7.96 -6.31
C TYR A 68 -13.07 9.12 -5.56
N GLN A 69 -13.86 10.01 -4.97
CA GLN A 69 -13.33 11.09 -4.13
C GLN A 69 -12.77 10.54 -2.82
N ASN A 70 -13.47 9.63 -2.15
CA ASN A 70 -12.92 8.99 -0.96
C ASN A 70 -11.85 7.95 -1.31
N LEU A 71 -11.95 7.26 -2.46
CA LEU A 71 -10.86 6.41 -2.97
C LEU A 71 -9.55 7.19 -3.15
N ALA A 72 -9.61 8.40 -3.72
CA ALA A 72 -8.45 9.26 -3.88
C ALA A 72 -7.84 9.70 -2.54
N LYS A 73 -8.69 10.05 -1.56
CA LYS A 73 -8.23 10.39 -0.21
C LYS A 73 -7.56 9.20 0.47
N GLU A 74 -8.12 8.00 0.32
CA GLU A 74 -7.53 6.77 0.87
C GLU A 74 -6.15 6.50 0.26
N ALA A 75 -6.03 6.60 -1.06
CA ALA A 75 -4.75 6.47 -1.76
C ALA A 75 -3.73 7.53 -1.33
N HIS A 76 -4.18 8.76 -1.05
CA HIS A 76 -3.32 9.82 -0.51
C HIS A 76 -2.79 9.50 0.89
N THR A 77 -3.66 9.00 1.78
CA THR A 77 -3.29 8.61 3.14
C THR A 77 -2.33 7.42 3.13
N ALA A 78 -2.64 6.38 2.36
CA ALA A 78 -1.78 5.21 2.18
C ALA A 78 -0.40 5.59 1.64
N LYS A 79 -0.34 6.55 0.70
CA LYS A 79 0.93 7.05 0.14
C LYS A 79 1.85 7.61 1.24
N SER A 80 1.33 8.47 2.11
CA SER A 80 2.11 9.04 3.21
C SER A 80 2.60 7.96 4.19
N SER A 81 1.75 6.94 4.43
CA SER A 81 2.09 5.81 5.28
C SER A 81 3.26 4.99 4.72
N VAL A 82 3.22 4.61 3.43
CA VAL A 82 4.28 3.79 2.83
C VAL A 82 5.62 4.53 2.66
N MET A 83 5.60 5.87 2.56
CA MET A 83 6.81 6.69 2.47
C MET A 83 7.66 6.63 3.75
N LEU A 84 7.06 6.41 4.93
CA LEU A 84 7.80 6.28 6.19
C LEU A 84 8.81 5.12 6.15
N PHE A 85 8.51 4.09 5.38
CA PHE A 85 9.33 2.88 5.24
C PHE A 85 10.08 2.83 3.91
N GLY A 86 10.22 3.98 3.24
CA GLY A 86 11.04 4.13 2.04
C GLY A 86 10.49 3.43 0.79
N LEU A 87 9.18 3.15 0.75
CA LEU A 87 8.52 2.52 -0.39
C LEU A 87 8.22 3.55 -1.51
N ASP A 88 9.26 4.25 -1.98
CA ASP A 88 9.14 5.40 -2.88
C ASP A 88 8.44 5.07 -4.20
N GLU A 89 8.72 3.90 -4.76
CA GLU A 89 8.07 3.43 -5.99
C GLU A 89 6.56 3.26 -5.79
N LEU A 90 6.16 2.64 -4.68
CA LEU A 90 4.75 2.47 -4.34
C LEU A 90 4.08 3.81 -4.06
N ALA A 91 4.77 4.73 -3.39
CA ALA A 91 4.28 6.08 -3.15
C ALA A 91 4.01 6.83 -4.47
N ARG A 92 4.90 6.70 -5.48
CA ARG A 92 4.67 7.28 -6.82
C ARG A 92 3.45 6.68 -7.51
N ARG A 93 3.25 5.36 -7.39
CA ARG A 93 2.09 4.66 -7.96
C ARG A 93 0.78 5.04 -7.28
N LEU A 94 0.78 5.14 -5.95
CA LEU A 94 -0.36 5.65 -5.18
C LEU A 94 -0.69 7.10 -5.54
N LYS A 95 0.32 7.93 -5.84
CA LYS A 95 0.07 9.29 -6.34
C LYS A 95 -0.59 9.28 -7.72
N ALA A 96 -0.16 8.41 -8.63
CA ALA A 96 -0.81 8.27 -9.93
C ALA A 96 -2.25 7.78 -9.77
N PHE A 97 -2.47 6.76 -8.92
CA PHE A 97 -3.80 6.25 -8.59
C PHE A 97 -4.71 7.34 -7.99
N GLN A 98 -4.21 8.10 -7.02
CA GLN A 98 -4.90 9.25 -6.43
C GLN A 98 -5.39 10.20 -7.53
N LEU A 99 -4.51 10.63 -8.43
CA LEU A 99 -4.85 11.61 -9.48
C LEU A 99 -5.88 11.08 -10.48
N LEU A 100 -5.85 9.79 -10.80
CA LEU A 100 -6.85 9.14 -11.65
C LEU A 100 -8.21 9.11 -10.95
N ALA A 101 -8.23 8.67 -9.68
CA ALA A 101 -9.43 8.61 -8.86
C ALA A 101 -10.08 10.00 -8.64
N GLU A 102 -9.29 11.04 -8.38
CA GLU A 102 -9.79 12.43 -8.25
C GLU A 102 -10.56 12.90 -9.49
N LYS A 103 -10.15 12.44 -10.67
CA LYS A 103 -10.77 12.77 -11.96
C LYS A 103 -11.85 11.78 -12.38
N GLY A 104 -11.93 10.61 -11.74
CA GLY A 104 -12.78 9.50 -12.18
C GLY A 104 -12.37 8.90 -13.53
N GLU A 105 -11.09 8.98 -13.88
CA GLU A 105 -10.55 8.52 -15.18
C GLU A 105 -9.93 7.12 -15.06
N HIS A 106 -10.13 6.27 -16.09
CA HIS A 106 -9.50 4.94 -16.16
C HIS A 106 -9.84 4.02 -14.98
N ALA A 107 -11.10 4.04 -14.52
CA ALA A 107 -11.58 3.25 -13.39
C ALA A 107 -11.33 1.74 -13.54
N GLU A 108 -11.23 1.23 -14.77
CA GLU A 108 -10.85 -0.16 -15.07
C GLU A 108 -9.45 -0.54 -14.54
N THR A 109 -8.59 0.44 -14.28
CA THR A 109 -7.23 0.24 -13.75
C THR A 109 -7.15 0.20 -12.23
N TYR A 110 -8.16 0.72 -11.51
CA TYR A 110 -8.11 0.88 -10.05
C TYR A 110 -7.92 -0.45 -9.31
N PRO A 111 -8.57 -1.57 -9.70
CA PRO A 111 -8.31 -2.85 -9.05
C PRO A 111 -6.85 -3.32 -9.16
N ALA A 112 -6.13 -2.92 -10.21
CA ALA A 112 -4.71 -3.26 -10.36
C ALA A 112 -3.85 -2.49 -9.37
N TYR A 113 -4.12 -1.19 -9.17
CA TYR A 113 -3.45 -0.38 -8.15
C TYR A 113 -3.69 -0.91 -6.73
N ILE A 114 -4.93 -1.28 -6.41
CA ILE A 114 -5.28 -1.81 -5.08
C ILE A 114 -4.54 -3.14 -4.82
N ARG A 115 -4.49 -4.04 -5.82
CA ARG A 115 -3.75 -5.31 -5.71
C ARG A 115 -2.24 -5.08 -5.58
N GLU A 116 -1.67 -4.17 -6.37
CA GLU A 116 -0.24 -3.84 -6.29
C GLU A 116 0.11 -3.28 -4.90
N PHE A 117 -0.72 -2.38 -4.38
CA PHE A 117 -0.58 -1.86 -3.02
C PHE A 117 -0.59 -2.98 -1.97
N GLU A 118 -1.60 -3.85 -1.98
CA GLU A 118 -1.69 -4.97 -1.04
C GLU A 118 -0.46 -5.88 -1.11
N GLN A 119 -0.04 -6.28 -2.31
CA GLN A 119 1.10 -7.18 -2.49
C GLN A 119 2.41 -6.58 -1.98
N VAL A 120 2.69 -5.33 -2.35
CA VAL A 120 3.93 -4.66 -1.95
C VAL A 120 3.95 -4.41 -0.44
N CYS A 121 2.82 -4.02 0.15
CA CYS A 121 2.71 -3.83 1.60
C CYS A 121 2.90 -5.15 2.35
N LEU A 122 2.36 -6.27 1.88
CA LEU A 122 2.60 -7.58 2.49
C LEU A 122 4.08 -8.00 2.42
N THR A 123 4.76 -7.73 1.30
CA THR A 123 6.22 -7.93 1.22
C THR A 123 6.96 -7.02 2.19
N ALA A 124 6.58 -5.74 2.29
CA ALA A 124 7.21 -4.80 3.20
C ALA A 124 7.02 -5.20 4.66
N ILE A 125 5.82 -5.63 5.04
CA ILE A 125 5.52 -6.12 6.39
C ILE A 125 6.41 -7.30 6.76
N SER A 126 6.54 -8.29 5.87
CA SER A 126 7.43 -9.44 6.10
C SER A 126 8.89 -9.00 6.33
N GLN A 127 9.38 -8.00 5.58
CA GLN A 127 10.73 -7.47 5.77
C GLN A 127 10.87 -6.66 7.07
N LEU A 128 9.84 -5.93 7.48
CA LEU A 128 9.82 -5.15 8.72
C LEU A 128 9.80 -6.07 9.96
N GLU A 129 9.05 -7.17 9.91
CA GLU A 129 9.04 -8.19 10.97
C GLU A 129 10.44 -8.79 11.18
N GLU A 130 11.16 -9.11 10.11
CA GLU A 130 12.55 -9.58 10.18
C GLU A 130 13.52 -8.53 10.77
N GLU A 131 13.25 -7.24 10.61
CA GLU A 131 14.06 -6.16 11.21
C GLU A 131 13.74 -5.97 12.71
N LEU A 132 12.51 -6.26 13.15
CA LEU A 132 12.12 -6.20 14.57
C LEU A 132 12.75 -7.33 15.40
N ASP A 133 13.01 -8.47 14.78
CA ASP A 133 13.60 -9.65 15.44
C ASP A 133 15.14 -9.58 15.57
N LYS A 134 15.77 -8.48 15.11
CA LYS A 134 17.22 -8.23 15.22
C LYS A 134 17.60 -7.41 16.45
#